data_AF-A0A948WKT2-F1
#
_entry.id   AF-A0A948WKT2-F1
#
_cell.length_a   1.000
_cell.length_b   1.000
_cell.length_c   1.000
_cell.angle_alpha   90.00
_cell.angle_beta   90.00
_cell.angle_gamma   90.00
#
_symmetry.space_group_name_H-M   'P 1'
#
loop_
_entity.id
_entity.type
_entity.pdbx_description
1 polymer ?
#
loop_
_entity_poly.entity_id
_entity_poly.type
_entity_poly.pdbx_seq_one_letter_code
_entity_poly.pdbx_strand_id
1 'polypeptide(L)'
;MFARAPGRRPCRLPRRARAGRGCRSGAPCGWSRLGHHRRHPAPRWRRATAHPTRARAPAHRRRTRRWRGRSDGRRARQRFVRRALGHVLPQDAGGIRTLAPIVEHLRTIGTPVLNTLFAVRAGEVRLGQRVRPVGPDGAVPESARVAILGVPEDFGVRANLGRPGARRAWRMFLPRFLAMQSNRFLDGAEVAIAGTVEVRDLRKATRGLDATIGGPRARAEALERLRQATAELDARVTAVVERLRRAGCVPIVVGGGHNNAYGILAGCARAAGRPVGCVNVDLHADLRPREGRHSGNAFSYARHDGHLGRYAVIGMSEAAATQAICEAIESDAGTLAVTFESMLRGACTPASMAAAGAAHVAGMPCTLELDVDAVAQAPASAAAASGFSAAEFRAIAMQVAAAVDLHAVHVTEAAPGRGPWPDEMVGKFVAEVVRDMAAVVAARGAGAGAPAATLTR
;
A
#
# COMPACT_ATOMS: atom_id res chain seq x y z
N MET A 1 -40.16 20.08 12.97
CA MET A 1 -40.95 21.32 12.97
C MET A 1 -40.93 21.92 11.56
N PHE A 2 -42.05 22.50 11.11
CA PHE A 2 -42.14 23.21 9.82
C PHE A 2 -41.74 24.67 9.98
N ALA A 3 -41.02 25.24 8.99
CA ALA A 3 -41.02 26.68 8.71
C ALA A 3 -40.52 26.96 7.28
N ARG A 4 -41.43 27.21 6.34
CA ARG A 4 -41.17 27.97 5.10
C ARG A 4 -42.45 28.70 4.70
N ALA A 5 -42.31 29.97 4.34
CA ALA A 5 -43.39 30.85 3.87
C ALA A 5 -42.88 31.68 2.66
N PRO A 6 -43.69 32.57 2.04
CA PRO A 6 -44.11 32.47 0.63
C PRO A 6 -43.27 33.37 -0.31
N GLY A 7 -43.36 33.35 -1.64
CA GLY A 7 -44.35 32.80 -2.58
C GLY A 7 -44.85 33.89 -3.54
N ARG A 8 -44.85 33.66 -4.87
CA ARG A 8 -45.55 34.47 -5.91
C ARG A 8 -45.82 33.62 -7.18
N ARG A 9 -46.88 33.95 -7.92
CA ARG A 9 -47.55 33.24 -9.04
C ARG A 9 -48.39 34.30 -9.82
N PRO A 10 -49.16 33.99 -10.90
CA PRO A 10 -48.95 33.11 -12.06
C PRO A 10 -49.48 33.73 -13.41
N CYS A 11 -49.54 32.97 -14.52
CA CYS A 11 -50.51 33.17 -15.62
C CYS A 11 -50.79 31.83 -16.38
N ARG A 12 -51.95 31.18 -16.20
CA ARG A 12 -53.13 31.04 -17.15
C ARG A 12 -52.80 30.40 -18.52
N LEU A 13 -53.14 29.12 -18.79
CA LEU A 13 -54.45 28.52 -19.26
C LEU A 13 -54.68 28.63 -20.80
N PRO A 14 -55.46 27.75 -21.52
CA PRO A 14 -56.68 27.03 -21.05
C PRO A 14 -57.07 25.60 -21.59
N ARG A 15 -57.81 24.86 -20.73
CA ARG A 15 -59.06 24.04 -20.93
C ARG A 15 -59.31 23.09 -22.14
N ARG A 16 -59.76 21.84 -21.83
CA ARG A 16 -61.11 21.19 -22.05
C ARG A 16 -60.98 19.65 -21.84
N ALA A 17 -61.99 18.82 -21.50
CA ALA A 17 -63.30 18.96 -20.83
C ALA A 17 -63.91 17.57 -20.44
N ARG A 18 -64.74 17.50 -19.37
CA ARG A 18 -65.88 16.56 -19.06
C ARG A 18 -65.66 15.02 -19.09
N ALA A 19 -65.85 14.29 -17.98
CA ALA A 19 -67.10 13.67 -17.42
C ALA A 19 -67.45 12.28 -18.03
N GLY A 20 -67.96 11.26 -17.30
CA GLY A 20 -68.22 11.11 -15.85
C GLY A 20 -68.80 9.72 -15.46
N ARG A 21 -68.98 9.50 -14.14
CA ARG A 21 -69.84 8.53 -13.37
C ARG A 21 -70.25 7.15 -13.95
N GLY A 22 -70.14 6.10 -13.11
CA GLY A 22 -70.95 4.85 -13.17
C GLY A 22 -70.14 3.55 -12.95
N CYS A 23 -69.89 3.07 -11.72
CA CYS A 23 -70.73 2.21 -10.86
C CYS A 23 -71.02 0.76 -11.32
N ARG A 24 -70.54 -0.18 -10.47
CA ARG A 24 -71.10 -1.51 -10.08
C ARG A 24 -70.80 -2.80 -10.89
N SER A 25 -70.03 -3.66 -10.21
CA SER A 25 -70.24 -5.12 -9.92
C SER A 25 -70.43 -6.15 -11.05
N GLY A 26 -69.64 -7.24 -10.97
CA GLY A 26 -69.97 -8.52 -11.63
C GLY A 26 -68.79 -9.49 -11.80
N ALA A 27 -68.62 -10.41 -10.84
CA ALA A 27 -68.01 -11.74 -11.10
C ALA A 27 -69.16 -12.73 -11.46
N PRO A 28 -68.96 -14.00 -11.91
CA PRO A 28 -67.75 -14.83 -11.78
C PRO A 28 -67.43 -15.85 -12.91
N CYS A 29 -66.37 -16.64 -12.70
CA CYS A 29 -66.13 -18.05 -13.11
C CYS A 29 -66.46 -18.58 -14.54
N GLY A 30 -65.41 -19.01 -15.25
CA GLY A 30 -65.19 -20.46 -15.50
C GLY A 30 -65.16 -21.01 -16.94
N TRP A 31 -64.43 -22.13 -17.09
CA TRP A 31 -64.37 -23.09 -18.23
C TRP A 31 -63.68 -22.63 -19.55
N SER A 32 -63.05 -23.49 -20.38
CA SER A 32 -62.03 -24.56 -20.16
C SER A 32 -61.61 -25.25 -21.48
N ARG A 33 -60.33 -25.68 -21.62
CA ARG A 33 -59.83 -26.83 -22.45
C ARG A 33 -59.99 -26.72 -24.00
N LEU A 34 -59.29 -27.42 -24.91
CA LEU A 34 -58.19 -28.43 -24.99
C LEU A 34 -57.19 -28.00 -26.13
N GLY A 35 -56.01 -28.59 -26.42
CA GLY A 35 -55.23 -29.70 -25.82
C GLY A 35 -54.14 -30.27 -26.79
N HIS A 36 -53.26 -31.16 -26.28
CA HIS A 36 -52.32 -32.07 -27.02
C HIS A 36 -51.15 -31.44 -27.85
N HIS A 37 -49.97 -32.07 -28.06
CA HIS A 37 -49.34 -33.32 -27.57
C HIS A 37 -47.81 -33.30 -27.82
N ARG A 38 -46.96 -33.86 -26.91
CA ARG A 38 -45.89 -34.86 -27.22
C ARG A 38 -45.08 -35.30 -25.98
N ARG A 39 -44.33 -36.41 -26.12
CA ARG A 39 -43.50 -37.11 -25.11
C ARG A 39 -42.05 -37.24 -25.65
N HIS A 40 -41.03 -37.85 -24.99
CA HIS A 40 -40.99 -38.74 -23.81
C HIS A 40 -39.72 -38.46 -22.91
N PRO A 41 -38.98 -39.38 -22.21
CA PRO A 41 -38.43 -39.02 -20.88
C PRO A 41 -36.90 -39.14 -20.66
N ALA A 42 -36.45 -38.75 -19.45
CA ALA A 42 -35.11 -38.94 -18.89
C ALA A 42 -34.87 -40.35 -18.27
N PRO A 43 -33.61 -40.79 -18.10
CA PRO A 43 -33.28 -42.10 -17.50
C PRO A 43 -33.22 -42.07 -15.95
N ARG A 44 -33.44 -43.25 -15.34
CA ARG A 44 -33.55 -43.47 -13.89
C ARG A 44 -32.30 -44.11 -13.27
N TRP A 45 -32.03 -43.78 -12.00
CA TRP A 45 -31.13 -44.52 -11.10
C TRP A 45 -31.86 -45.59 -10.29
N ARG A 46 -31.34 -46.84 -10.21
CA ARG A 46 -31.61 -47.86 -9.15
C ARG A 46 -30.42 -48.85 -9.05
N ARG A 47 -29.80 -49.01 -7.87
CA ARG A 47 -29.86 -50.18 -6.92
C ARG A 47 -28.99 -51.40 -7.32
N ALA A 48 -28.39 -52.19 -6.41
CA ALA A 48 -28.16 -52.07 -4.95
C ALA A 48 -27.14 -53.12 -4.41
N THR A 49 -26.58 -52.85 -3.21
CA THR A 49 -26.19 -53.79 -2.11
C THR A 49 -25.35 -55.06 -2.35
N ALA A 50 -24.19 -55.14 -1.69
CA ALA A 50 -23.81 -56.26 -0.78
C ALA A 50 -22.62 -55.89 0.14
N HIS A 51 -22.59 -56.48 1.34
CA HIS A 51 -21.58 -56.44 2.41
C HIS A 51 -21.53 -57.87 3.03
N PRO A 52 -20.65 -58.25 3.99
CA PRO A 52 -19.38 -57.67 4.48
C PRO A 52 -18.25 -58.74 4.60
N THR A 53 -17.10 -58.43 5.23
CA THR A 53 -16.50 -59.23 6.35
C THR A 53 -15.26 -58.55 6.95
N ARG A 54 -14.82 -59.01 8.14
CA ARG A 54 -13.88 -58.34 9.06
C ARG A 54 -12.53 -59.05 9.19
N ALA A 55 -11.51 -58.24 9.50
CA ALA A 55 -10.37 -58.49 10.40
C ALA A 55 -9.33 -59.59 10.08
N ARG A 56 -8.04 -59.21 10.10
CA ARG A 56 -7.12 -59.40 11.25
C ARG A 56 -5.72 -58.81 10.97
N ALA A 57 -5.13 -58.17 11.98
CA ALA A 57 -3.68 -58.13 12.18
C ALA A 57 -3.34 -59.14 13.30
N PRO A 58 -2.08 -59.59 13.49
CA PRO A 58 -1.17 -58.79 14.32
C PRO A 58 0.36 -58.96 14.09
N ALA A 59 1.12 -58.25 14.93
CA ALA A 59 2.41 -58.64 15.54
C ALA A 59 3.77 -58.41 14.81
N HIS A 60 4.45 -57.36 15.29
CA HIS A 60 5.85 -57.33 15.75
C HIS A 60 6.95 -58.15 15.04
N ARG A 61 8.02 -57.44 14.66
CA ARG A 61 9.39 -57.72 15.14
C ARG A 61 10.31 -56.49 15.07
N ARG A 62 10.75 -55.99 16.23
CA ARG A 62 11.98 -55.17 16.35
C ARG A 62 13.17 -56.13 16.45
N ARG A 63 14.23 -55.92 15.65
CA ARG A 63 15.63 -56.14 16.10
C ARG A 63 16.65 -55.48 15.17
N THR A 64 17.25 -54.43 15.72
CA THR A 64 18.61 -53.92 15.49
C THR A 64 19.58 -54.82 14.71
N ARG A 65 20.25 -54.26 13.69
CA ARG A 65 21.65 -54.62 13.36
C ARG A 65 22.48 -53.37 13.06
N ARG A 66 23.75 -53.43 13.46
CA ARG A 66 24.71 -52.31 13.40
C ARG A 66 25.25 -52.06 12.00
N TRP A 67 25.61 -50.80 11.77
CA TRP A 67 26.61 -50.35 10.80
C TRP A 67 27.84 -51.28 10.67
N ARG A 68 28.21 -51.62 9.42
CA ARG A 68 29.59 -51.56 8.90
C ARG A 68 29.53 -51.16 7.43
N GLY A 69 30.48 -50.33 6.99
CA GLY A 69 30.33 -49.49 5.80
C GLY A 69 30.41 -50.17 4.44
N ARG A 70 30.04 -49.40 3.42
CA ARG A 70 30.84 -49.19 2.21
C ARG A 70 30.72 -47.73 1.77
N SER A 71 31.82 -47.21 1.26
CA SER A 71 32.01 -45.83 0.82
C SER A 71 31.68 -45.66 -0.67
N ASP A 72 31.73 -44.38 -1.09
CA ASP A 72 31.84 -43.91 -2.47
C ASP A 72 30.59 -43.98 -3.38
N GLY A 73 30.41 -42.88 -4.14
CA GLY A 73 29.30 -42.70 -5.09
C GLY A 73 28.53 -41.38 -4.98
N ARG A 74 28.56 -40.66 -3.85
CA ARG A 74 27.76 -39.42 -3.64
C ARG A 74 28.52 -38.20 -3.08
N ARG A 75 29.78 -37.99 -3.46
CA ARG A 75 30.53 -36.74 -3.17
C ARG A 75 31.08 -36.00 -4.40
N ALA A 76 30.82 -36.50 -5.62
CA ALA A 76 31.34 -35.91 -6.86
C ALA A 76 30.42 -34.85 -7.52
N ARG A 77 29.13 -34.75 -7.16
CA ARG A 77 28.17 -33.77 -7.75
C ARG A 77 27.84 -32.55 -6.88
N GLN A 78 28.58 -32.32 -5.78
CA GLN A 78 28.43 -31.12 -4.93
C GLN A 78 29.61 -30.14 -5.00
N ARG A 79 30.63 -30.39 -5.85
CA ARG A 79 31.82 -29.52 -5.97
C ARG A 79 31.79 -28.52 -7.13
N PHE A 80 30.79 -28.57 -8.02
CA PHE A 80 30.71 -27.67 -9.18
C PHE A 80 29.75 -26.47 -9.02
N VAL A 81 28.90 -26.44 -7.99
CA VAL A 81 27.97 -25.31 -7.72
C VAL A 81 28.53 -24.32 -6.68
N ARG A 82 29.63 -24.65 -6.00
CA ARG A 82 30.29 -23.79 -4.99
C ARG A 82 31.33 -22.79 -5.54
N ARG A 83 31.45 -22.63 -6.87
CA ARG A 83 32.42 -21.72 -7.51
C ARG A 83 31.81 -20.52 -8.26
N ALA A 84 30.49 -20.32 -8.18
CA ALA A 84 29.78 -19.24 -8.90
C ALA A 84 29.04 -18.23 -7.99
N LEU A 85 29.08 -18.38 -6.66
CA LEU A 85 28.42 -17.49 -5.68
C LEU A 85 29.38 -17.11 -4.54
N GLY A 86 30.63 -16.83 -4.91
CA GLY A 86 31.74 -16.55 -3.98
C GLY A 86 32.25 -15.11 -4.02
N HIS A 87 31.39 -14.11 -4.17
CA HIS A 87 31.79 -12.72 -3.91
C HIS A 87 31.51 -12.34 -2.45
N VAL A 88 32.62 -12.05 -1.78
CA VAL A 88 32.74 -11.74 -0.35
C VAL A 88 31.88 -10.54 0.04
N LEU A 89 30.93 -10.75 0.96
CA LEU A 89 30.52 -9.69 1.89
C LEU A 89 31.59 -9.61 2.99
N PRO A 90 32.27 -8.46 3.19
CA PRO A 90 33.25 -8.35 4.27
C PRO A 90 32.54 -8.39 5.62
N GLN A 91 32.78 -9.45 6.38
CA GLN A 91 32.66 -9.39 7.83
C GLN A 91 33.87 -8.61 8.36
N ASP A 92 33.59 -7.58 9.15
CA ASP A 92 34.48 -6.88 10.10
C ASP A 92 35.95 -6.68 9.66
N ALA A 93 36.15 -5.71 8.77
CA ALA A 93 37.42 -4.99 8.69
C ALA A 93 37.31 -3.72 9.55
N GLY A 94 38.13 -3.63 10.60
CA GLY A 94 38.30 -2.40 11.38
C GLY A 94 38.98 -1.34 10.53
N GLY A 95 38.31 -0.21 10.34
CA GLY A 95 38.76 0.89 9.49
C GLY A 95 37.62 1.89 9.38
N ILE A 96 37.86 3.11 9.88
CA ILE A 96 36.88 4.17 10.18
C ILE A 96 35.72 4.20 9.16
N ARG A 97 34.61 3.54 9.52
CA ARG A 97 33.31 3.83 8.90
C ARG A 97 32.81 5.12 9.52
N THR A 98 33.14 6.24 8.91
CA THR A 98 32.37 7.48 9.07
C THR A 98 30.94 7.20 8.62
N LEU A 99 30.13 6.72 9.58
CA LEU A 99 28.69 6.80 9.48
C LEU A 99 28.38 8.27 9.23
N ALA A 100 27.77 8.58 8.08
CA ALA A 100 27.35 9.94 7.78
C ALA A 100 26.55 10.50 8.97
N PRO A 101 26.82 11.75 9.39
CA PRO A 101 26.17 12.33 10.55
C PRO A 101 24.65 12.27 10.39
N ILE A 102 23.96 12.02 11.50
CA ILE A 102 22.50 12.07 11.50
C ILE A 102 22.12 13.55 11.59
N VAL A 103 21.44 14.06 10.57
CA VAL A 103 20.94 15.43 10.55
C VAL A 103 19.44 15.38 10.73
N GLU A 104 18.93 15.93 11.84
CA GLU A 104 17.49 16.02 12.12
C GLU A 104 16.76 14.70 11.88
N HIS A 105 17.31 13.62 12.45
CA HIS A 105 16.85 12.23 12.31
C HIS A 105 17.01 11.58 10.93
N LEU A 106 17.54 12.26 9.91
CA LEU A 106 17.91 11.65 8.63
C LEU A 106 19.29 10.99 8.71
N ARG A 107 19.36 9.70 8.38
CA ARG A 107 20.61 8.99 8.07
C ARG A 107 20.80 8.92 6.55
N THR A 108 21.72 9.73 6.04
CA THR A 108 22.05 9.76 4.61
C THR A 108 22.86 8.55 4.16
N ILE A 109 22.97 8.36 2.83
CA ILE A 109 23.68 7.26 2.19
C ILE A 109 24.69 7.82 1.18
N GLY A 110 25.98 7.50 1.34
CA GLY A 110 27.02 8.03 0.43
C GLY A 110 27.07 7.31 -0.92
N THR A 111 27.53 8.02 -1.96
CA THR A 111 27.75 7.48 -3.32
C THR A 111 28.54 6.16 -3.36
N PRO A 112 29.61 5.94 -2.56
CA PRO A 112 30.31 4.65 -2.56
C PRO A 112 29.42 3.47 -2.16
N VAL A 113 28.43 3.70 -1.28
CA VAL A 113 27.47 2.65 -0.89
C VAL A 113 26.46 2.42 -2.01
N LEU A 114 25.90 3.47 -2.60
CA LEU A 114 24.94 3.37 -3.72
C LEU A 114 25.51 2.55 -4.89
N ASN A 115 26.78 2.79 -5.25
CA ASN A 115 27.48 2.10 -6.34
C ASN A 115 27.66 0.59 -6.11
N THR A 116 27.49 0.08 -4.88
CA THR A 116 27.53 -1.37 -4.60
C THR A 116 26.19 -2.08 -4.80
N LEU A 117 25.09 -1.34 -5.01
CA LEU A 117 23.73 -1.88 -5.01
C LEU A 117 23.19 -2.27 -6.40
N PHE A 118 23.93 -1.99 -7.47
CA PHE A 118 23.53 -2.30 -8.84
C PHE A 118 24.75 -2.66 -9.70
N ALA A 119 24.51 -3.35 -10.82
CA ALA A 119 25.54 -3.66 -11.81
C ALA A 119 25.48 -2.68 -12.99
N VAL A 120 26.63 -2.31 -13.53
CA VAL A 120 26.78 -1.50 -14.75
C VAL A 120 27.07 -2.41 -15.94
N ARG A 121 26.61 -2.02 -17.13
CA ARG A 121 26.91 -2.67 -18.41
C ARG A 121 27.26 -1.61 -19.45
N ALA A 122 28.21 -1.90 -20.32
CA ALA A 122 28.54 -1.02 -21.44
C ALA A 122 27.30 -0.77 -22.33
N GLY A 123 27.12 0.48 -22.77
CA GLY A 123 25.97 0.90 -23.58
C GLY A 123 24.67 1.17 -22.81
N GLU A 124 24.64 0.98 -21.49
CA GLU A 124 23.48 1.27 -20.64
C GLU A 124 23.78 2.40 -19.64
N VAL A 125 22.74 3.15 -19.24
CA VAL A 125 22.82 4.12 -18.14
C VAL A 125 21.75 3.76 -17.12
N ARG A 126 22.17 3.23 -15.97
CA ARG A 126 21.27 2.89 -14.86
C ARG A 126 20.94 4.14 -14.02
N LEU A 127 19.78 4.18 -13.37
CA LEU A 127 19.41 5.25 -12.42
C LEU A 127 20.49 5.41 -11.36
N GLY A 128 21.05 4.31 -10.85
CA GLY A 128 22.15 4.31 -9.89
C GLY A 128 23.43 5.06 -10.33
N GLN A 129 23.64 5.27 -11.64
CA GLN A 129 24.77 6.06 -12.17
C GLN A 129 24.48 7.57 -12.23
N ARG A 130 23.21 7.98 -12.07
CA ARG A 130 22.73 9.35 -12.27
C ARG A 130 22.15 9.99 -11.01
N VAL A 131 21.52 9.20 -10.13
CA VAL A 131 21.02 9.67 -8.83
C VAL A 131 22.13 10.26 -7.97
N ARG A 132 21.78 11.25 -7.16
CA ARG A 132 22.71 11.86 -6.20
C ARG A 132 22.21 11.66 -4.77
N PRO A 133 23.11 11.39 -3.81
CA PRO A 133 22.70 11.37 -2.41
C PRO A 133 22.40 12.78 -1.91
N VAL A 134 21.51 12.89 -0.92
CA VAL A 134 21.43 14.10 -0.07
C VAL A 134 22.73 14.23 0.72
N GLY A 135 23.24 15.46 0.83
CA GLY A 135 24.51 15.78 1.49
C GLY A 135 24.54 15.37 2.97
N PRO A 136 25.73 15.20 3.57
CA PRO A 136 25.86 14.81 4.98
C PRO A 136 25.32 15.87 5.96
N ASP A 137 25.20 17.11 5.50
CA ASP A 137 24.55 18.26 6.14
C ASP A 137 23.03 18.31 5.91
N GLY A 138 22.48 17.36 5.16
CA GLY A 138 21.10 17.32 4.70
C GLY A 138 20.80 18.26 3.53
N ALA A 139 21.79 18.73 2.78
CA ALA A 139 21.58 19.54 1.57
C ALA A 139 21.06 18.68 0.40
N VAL A 140 19.99 19.15 -0.25
CA VAL A 140 19.39 18.45 -1.39
C VAL A 140 20.07 18.93 -2.68
N PRO A 141 20.44 18.04 -3.62
CA PRO A 141 21.01 18.44 -4.91
C PRO A 141 20.06 19.35 -5.70
N GLU A 142 20.57 20.45 -6.27
CA GLU A 142 19.77 21.47 -6.97
C GLU A 142 18.93 20.92 -8.15
N SER A 143 19.44 19.89 -8.83
CA SER A 143 18.73 19.23 -9.93
C SER A 143 17.58 18.33 -9.48
N ALA A 144 17.50 17.99 -8.18
CA ALA A 144 16.53 17.04 -7.69
C ALA A 144 15.13 17.66 -7.63
N ARG A 145 14.15 16.94 -8.19
CA ARG A 145 12.71 17.17 -8.04
C ARG A 145 12.09 16.21 -7.02
N VAL A 146 12.72 15.05 -6.85
CA VAL A 146 12.26 13.94 -6.04
C VAL A 146 13.32 13.58 -5.00
N ALA A 147 12.91 13.31 -3.76
CA ALA A 147 13.78 12.78 -2.71
C ALA A 147 13.26 11.41 -2.22
N ILE A 148 14.01 10.33 -2.50
CA ILE A 148 13.64 8.98 -2.08
C ILE A 148 14.11 8.73 -0.65
N LEU A 149 13.17 8.44 0.25
CA LEU A 149 13.36 8.27 1.69
C LEU A 149 12.87 6.89 2.15
N GLY A 150 13.64 6.17 2.96
CA GLY A 150 13.19 4.93 3.59
C GLY A 150 12.81 5.12 5.06
N VAL A 151 11.76 4.44 5.51
CA VAL A 151 11.45 4.31 6.95
C VAL A 151 11.49 2.83 7.35
N PRO A 152 12.66 2.26 7.70
CA PRO A 152 12.84 0.82 7.82
C PRO A 152 12.38 0.26 9.19
N GLU A 153 11.08 0.35 9.46
CA GLU A 153 10.43 -0.07 10.71
C GLU A 153 9.23 -1.00 10.50
N ASP A 154 8.82 -1.67 11.58
CA ASP A 154 7.62 -2.52 11.63
C ASP A 154 6.98 -2.53 13.03
N PHE A 155 7.25 -1.52 13.87
CA PHE A 155 6.69 -1.42 15.21
C PHE A 155 5.34 -0.72 15.25
N GLY A 156 5.05 0.21 14.34
CA GLY A 156 3.70 0.77 14.21
C GLY A 156 2.68 -0.25 13.68
N VAL A 157 3.14 -1.16 12.80
CA VAL A 157 2.38 -2.36 12.39
C VAL A 157 2.05 -3.25 13.59
N ARG A 158 3.05 -3.56 14.44
CA ARG A 158 2.87 -4.39 15.65
C ARG A 158 2.02 -3.69 16.71
N ALA A 159 2.05 -2.36 16.79
CA ALA A 159 1.19 -1.55 17.66
C ALA A 159 -0.30 -1.63 17.24
N ASN A 160 -0.58 -2.05 16.01
CA ASN A 160 -1.91 -2.37 15.47
C ASN A 160 -2.19 -3.89 15.49
N LEU A 161 -1.44 -4.66 16.29
CA LEU A 161 -1.48 -6.14 16.34
C LEU A 161 -1.14 -6.84 15.01
N GLY A 162 -0.58 -6.10 14.05
CA GLY A 162 -0.18 -6.59 12.73
C GLY A 162 1.12 -7.39 12.73
N ARG A 163 1.43 -8.00 11.57
CA ARG A 163 2.51 -9.01 11.45
C ARG A 163 3.82 -8.36 10.97
N PRO A 164 4.94 -8.43 11.72
CA PRO A 164 6.16 -7.67 11.41
C PRO A 164 6.86 -8.07 10.11
N GLY A 165 7.13 -7.11 9.24
CA GLY A 165 7.90 -7.36 8.00
C GLY A 165 8.23 -6.12 7.17
N ALA A 166 7.41 -5.07 7.25
CA ALA A 166 7.53 -3.85 6.45
C ALA A 166 8.94 -3.20 6.47
N ARG A 167 9.66 -3.29 7.60
CA ARG A 167 11.07 -2.85 7.74
C ARG A 167 12.04 -3.41 6.70
N ARG A 168 11.67 -4.49 6.00
CA ARG A 168 12.48 -5.10 4.93
C ARG A 168 12.29 -4.43 3.57
N ALA A 169 11.20 -3.66 3.36
CA ALA A 169 10.86 -3.00 2.10
C ALA A 169 12.05 -2.25 1.49
N TRP A 170 12.57 -1.25 2.21
CA TRP A 170 13.69 -0.41 1.79
C TRP A 170 14.89 -1.20 1.22
N ARG A 171 15.30 -2.26 1.93
CA ARG A 171 16.45 -3.09 1.55
C ARG A 171 16.18 -3.91 0.28
N MET A 172 14.95 -4.34 0.05
CA MET A 172 14.58 -5.10 -1.15
C MET A 172 14.30 -4.17 -2.35
N PHE A 173 13.78 -2.98 -2.09
CA PHE A 173 13.48 -1.94 -3.08
C PHE A 173 14.76 -1.32 -3.69
N LEU A 174 15.64 -0.75 -2.88
CA LEU A 174 16.66 0.19 -3.35
C LEU A 174 17.59 -0.40 -4.43
N PRO A 175 18.12 -1.63 -4.31
CA PRO A 175 18.92 -2.26 -5.37
C PRO A 175 18.17 -2.41 -6.71
N ARG A 176 16.85 -2.66 -6.66
CA ARG A 176 16.03 -2.87 -7.86
C ARG A 176 15.72 -1.55 -8.55
N PHE A 177 15.46 -0.49 -7.79
CA PHE A 177 15.30 0.86 -8.31
C PHE A 177 16.57 1.39 -8.95
N LEU A 178 17.71 1.32 -8.26
CA LEU A 178 19.01 1.78 -8.79
C LEU A 178 19.42 1.01 -10.06
N ALA A 179 19.01 -0.24 -10.19
CA ALA A 179 19.20 -1.06 -11.38
C ALA A 179 18.19 -0.79 -12.52
N MET A 180 17.24 0.13 -12.41
CA MET A 180 16.41 0.55 -13.57
C MET A 180 17.20 1.46 -14.52
N GLN A 181 16.71 1.66 -15.75
CA GLN A 181 17.36 2.54 -16.72
C GLN A 181 17.05 4.01 -16.42
N SER A 182 18.08 4.86 -16.51
CA SER A 182 17.96 6.31 -16.64
C SER A 182 17.81 6.65 -18.11
N ASN A 183 16.70 7.27 -18.51
CA ASN A 183 16.38 7.50 -19.91
C ASN A 183 15.37 8.66 -20.05
N ARG A 184 14.88 8.89 -21.27
CA ARG A 184 13.91 9.96 -21.60
C ARG A 184 12.60 9.96 -20.78
N PHE A 185 12.30 8.89 -20.04
CA PHE A 185 11.12 8.78 -19.19
C PHE A 185 11.39 9.07 -17.71
N LEU A 186 12.66 9.09 -17.29
CA LEU A 186 13.13 9.49 -15.96
C LEU A 186 14.65 9.61 -16.02
N ASP A 187 15.19 10.82 -15.87
CA ASP A 187 16.62 11.02 -15.64
C ASP A 187 16.91 10.87 -14.15
N GLY A 188 17.84 9.99 -13.79
CA GLY A 188 18.25 9.83 -12.40
C GLY A 188 18.84 11.12 -11.80
N ALA A 189 19.31 12.07 -12.61
CA ALA A 189 19.79 13.36 -12.11
C ALA A 189 18.68 14.22 -11.42
N GLU A 190 17.42 13.93 -11.71
CA GLU A 190 16.25 14.57 -11.07
C GLU A 190 15.84 13.90 -9.75
N VAL A 191 16.51 12.81 -9.38
CA VAL A 191 16.17 11.98 -8.21
C VAL A 191 17.33 11.97 -7.20
N ALA A 192 17.06 12.54 -6.02
CA ALA A 192 17.91 12.41 -4.86
C ALA A 192 17.60 11.11 -4.09
N ILE A 193 18.63 10.47 -3.53
CA ILE A 193 18.46 9.44 -2.50
C ILE A 193 18.72 10.10 -1.14
N ALA A 194 17.67 10.35 -0.36
CA ALA A 194 17.79 10.95 0.97
C ALA A 194 18.45 10.00 1.97
N GLY A 195 18.21 8.70 1.84
CA GLY A 195 18.64 7.68 2.79
C GLY A 195 17.46 7.19 3.62
N THR A 196 17.60 7.12 4.95
CA THR A 196 16.55 6.58 5.83
C THR A 196 16.34 7.43 7.08
N VAL A 197 15.11 7.53 7.56
CA VAL A 197 14.85 8.01 8.94
C VAL A 197 15.56 7.09 9.95
N GLU A 198 16.18 7.67 10.97
CA GLU A 198 16.89 6.96 12.01
C GLU A 198 15.91 6.32 13.01
N VAL A 199 15.98 4.99 13.08
CA VAL A 199 15.06 4.13 13.85
C VAL A 199 15.80 3.02 14.62
N ARG A 200 17.14 3.00 14.64
CA ARG A 200 17.93 1.92 15.28
C ARG A 200 17.69 1.80 16.78
N ASP A 201 17.57 2.93 17.46
CA ASP A 201 17.23 3.07 18.86
C ASP A 201 15.78 2.61 19.13
N LEU A 202 14.81 3.07 18.36
CA LEU A 202 13.39 2.64 18.47
C LEU A 202 13.23 1.14 18.20
N ARG A 203 13.95 0.60 17.21
CA ARG A 203 14.01 -0.84 16.92
C ARG A 203 14.75 -1.64 18.00
N LYS A 204 15.67 -1.03 18.75
CA LYS A 204 16.32 -1.65 19.92
C LYS A 204 15.35 -1.66 21.10
N ALA A 205 14.67 -0.55 21.39
CA ALA A 205 13.71 -0.40 22.48
C ALA A 205 12.47 -1.30 22.33
N THR A 206 12.05 -1.56 21.08
CA THR A 206 10.92 -2.45 20.73
C THR A 206 11.35 -3.88 20.37
N ARG A 207 12.62 -4.25 20.51
CA ARG A 207 13.10 -5.59 20.15
C ARG A 207 12.47 -6.65 21.06
N GLY A 208 11.86 -7.67 20.46
CA GLY A 208 11.31 -8.82 21.19
C GLY A 208 9.94 -8.62 21.85
N LEU A 209 9.38 -7.41 21.82
CA LEU A 209 8.00 -7.17 22.28
C LEU A 209 7.00 -7.91 21.38
N ASP A 210 5.97 -8.52 21.96
CA ASP A 210 4.86 -9.11 21.20
C ASP A 210 3.56 -8.91 21.99
N ALA A 211 2.68 -8.05 21.47
CA ALA A 211 1.38 -7.76 22.09
C ALA A 211 0.37 -8.91 21.95
N THR A 212 0.70 -9.99 21.22
CA THR A 212 -0.18 -11.15 21.01
C THR A 212 0.14 -12.33 21.96
N ILE A 213 1.27 -12.30 22.65
CA ILE A 213 1.80 -13.41 23.47
C ILE A 213 1.83 -13.02 24.97
N GLY A 214 1.75 -14.02 25.86
CA GLY A 214 1.80 -13.83 27.31
C GLY A 214 0.44 -13.48 27.93
N GLY A 215 0.44 -13.12 29.23
CA GLY A 215 -0.75 -12.72 29.97
C GLY A 215 -1.16 -11.26 29.73
N PRO A 216 -2.36 -10.83 30.16
CA PRO A 216 -2.94 -9.52 29.82
C PRO A 216 -2.01 -8.32 30.12
N ARG A 217 -1.37 -8.31 31.30
CA ARG A 217 -0.43 -7.24 31.71
C ARG A 217 0.78 -7.13 30.77
N ALA A 218 1.35 -8.26 30.36
CA ALA A 218 2.52 -8.28 29.47
C ALA A 218 2.15 -7.80 28.05
N ARG A 219 0.96 -8.16 27.56
CA ARG A 219 0.44 -7.67 26.27
C ARG A 219 0.22 -6.17 26.29
N ALA A 220 -0.40 -5.65 27.36
CA ALA A 220 -0.63 -4.21 27.52
C ALA A 220 0.68 -3.42 27.58
N GLU A 221 1.68 -3.87 28.35
CA GLU A 221 3.00 -3.23 28.40
C GLU A 221 3.71 -3.25 27.03
N ALA A 222 3.67 -4.39 26.33
CA ALA A 222 4.25 -4.52 25.00
C ALA A 222 3.56 -3.57 23.99
N LEU A 223 2.22 -3.49 24.04
CA LEU A 223 1.42 -2.64 23.16
C LEU A 223 1.70 -1.15 23.41
N GLU A 224 1.73 -0.73 24.67
CA GLU A 224 2.03 0.66 25.06
C GLU A 224 3.43 1.08 24.59
N ARG A 225 4.45 0.26 24.83
CA ARG A 225 5.83 0.54 24.38
C ARG A 225 5.98 0.58 22.86
N LEU A 226 5.16 -0.17 22.12
CA LEU A 226 5.10 -0.09 20.65
C LEU A 226 4.40 1.20 20.19
N ARG A 227 3.33 1.63 20.86
CA ARG A 227 2.61 2.89 20.60
C ARG A 227 3.48 4.12 20.88
N GLN A 228 4.21 4.12 21.99
CA GLN A 228 5.19 5.16 22.33
C GLN A 228 6.30 5.29 21.28
N ALA A 229 6.90 4.17 20.84
CA ALA A 229 7.90 4.18 19.79
C ALA A 229 7.36 4.67 18.43
N THR A 230 6.06 4.46 18.17
CA THR A 230 5.39 4.95 16.95
C THR A 230 5.18 6.47 17.02
N ALA A 231 4.77 7.01 18.17
CA ALA A 231 4.63 8.46 18.36
C ALA A 231 5.98 9.21 18.28
N GLU A 232 7.05 8.63 18.82
CA GLU A 232 8.42 9.17 18.68
C GLU A 232 8.90 9.10 17.22
N LEU A 233 8.56 8.04 16.48
CA LEU A 233 8.86 7.94 15.05
C LEU A 233 8.12 9.01 14.23
N ASP A 234 6.84 9.25 14.53
CA ASP A 234 6.02 10.25 13.83
C ASP A 234 6.74 11.62 13.79
N ALA A 235 7.25 12.09 14.94
CA ALA A 235 7.99 13.34 15.06
C ALA A 235 9.25 13.38 14.17
N ARG A 236 9.97 12.27 14.06
CA ARG A 236 11.18 12.14 13.20
C ARG A 236 10.83 12.18 11.72
N VAL A 237 9.77 11.48 11.33
CA VAL A 237 9.27 11.48 9.94
C VAL A 237 8.81 12.89 9.58
N THR A 238 8.08 13.58 10.46
CA THR A 238 7.68 14.97 10.28
C THR A 238 8.85 15.90 10.02
N ALA A 239 9.88 15.89 10.86
CA ALA A 239 11.04 16.77 10.70
C ALA A 239 11.77 16.55 9.35
N VAL A 240 11.99 15.28 8.98
CA VAL A 240 12.67 14.94 7.71
C VAL A 240 11.80 15.31 6.49
N VAL A 241 10.49 15.05 6.52
CA VAL A 241 9.58 15.37 5.40
C VAL A 241 9.40 16.88 5.25
N GLU A 242 9.23 17.61 6.36
CA GLU A 242 9.15 19.07 6.41
C GLU A 242 10.39 19.71 5.78
N ARG A 243 11.59 19.23 6.15
CA ARG A 243 12.87 19.66 5.58
C ARG A 243 12.95 19.40 4.08
N LEU A 244 12.70 18.17 3.63
CA LEU A 244 12.79 17.79 2.21
C LEU A 244 11.80 18.60 1.35
N ARG A 245 10.59 18.86 1.87
CA ARG A 245 9.58 19.66 1.17
C ARG A 245 9.96 21.14 1.10
N ARG A 246 10.51 21.72 2.16
CA ARG A 246 11.07 23.10 2.13
C ARG A 246 12.26 23.24 1.20
N ALA A 247 13.05 22.19 1.00
CA ALA A 247 14.11 22.13 -0.02
C ALA A 247 13.60 21.94 -1.46
N GLY A 248 12.28 22.07 -1.71
CA GLY A 248 11.68 22.03 -3.04
C GLY A 248 11.38 20.62 -3.58
N CYS A 249 11.93 19.56 -3.00
CA CYS A 249 11.72 18.17 -3.44
C CYS A 249 10.40 17.55 -2.95
N VAL A 250 9.76 16.74 -3.79
CA VAL A 250 8.65 15.85 -3.39
C VAL A 250 9.25 14.58 -2.77
N PRO A 251 8.99 14.27 -1.49
CA PRO A 251 9.47 13.03 -0.90
C PRO A 251 8.68 11.83 -1.44
N ILE A 252 9.38 10.77 -1.85
CA ILE A 252 8.79 9.45 -2.08
C ILE A 252 9.31 8.51 -1.01
N VAL A 253 8.42 8.15 -0.10
CA VAL A 253 8.73 7.40 1.12
C VAL A 253 8.46 5.91 0.89
N VAL A 254 9.37 5.04 1.35
CA VAL A 254 9.30 3.58 1.16
C VAL A 254 9.41 2.83 2.49
N GLY A 255 8.34 2.10 2.85
CA GLY A 255 8.13 1.55 4.19
C GLY A 255 7.87 2.65 5.23
N GLY A 256 7.67 2.36 6.50
CA GLY A 256 7.50 1.04 7.12
C GLY A 256 6.03 0.63 7.05
N GLY A 257 5.34 0.68 8.19
CA GLY A 257 3.89 0.54 8.22
C GLY A 257 3.14 1.83 7.86
N HIS A 258 1.82 1.74 7.70
CA HIS A 258 0.98 2.88 7.31
C HIS A 258 0.91 4.00 8.38
N ASN A 259 1.41 3.74 9.59
CA ASN A 259 1.55 4.75 10.65
C ASN A 259 2.31 6.00 10.19
N ASN A 260 3.29 5.82 9.29
CA ASN A 260 4.16 6.88 8.81
C ASN A 260 3.41 7.98 8.03
N ALA A 261 2.22 7.69 7.49
CA ALA A 261 1.36 8.69 6.84
C ALA A 261 1.08 9.91 7.75
N TYR A 262 0.93 9.72 9.07
CA TYR A 262 0.78 10.85 10.00
C TYR A 262 1.99 11.78 9.96
N GLY A 263 3.19 11.22 10.10
CA GLY A 263 4.43 11.98 10.08
C GLY A 263 4.64 12.71 8.75
N ILE A 264 4.28 12.06 7.63
CA ILE A 264 4.34 12.61 6.27
C ILE A 264 3.35 13.77 6.12
N LEU A 265 2.07 13.56 6.45
CA LEU A 265 1.02 14.59 6.42
C LEU A 265 1.40 15.81 7.26
N ALA A 266 1.88 15.60 8.48
CA ALA A 266 2.34 16.66 9.37
C ALA A 266 3.53 17.44 8.78
N GLY A 267 4.52 16.75 8.20
CA GLY A 267 5.67 17.39 7.57
C GLY A 267 5.29 18.24 6.36
N CYS A 268 4.42 17.71 5.50
CA CYS A 268 3.88 18.44 4.37
C CYS A 268 3.02 19.64 4.80
N ALA A 269 2.16 19.49 5.82
CA ALA A 269 1.32 20.57 6.32
C ALA A 269 2.14 21.73 6.92
N ARG A 270 3.20 21.41 7.67
CA ARG A 270 4.13 22.42 8.22
C ARG A 270 4.99 23.10 7.15
N ALA A 271 5.34 22.39 6.08
CA ALA A 271 6.02 23.00 4.93
C ALA A 271 5.08 23.90 4.11
N ALA A 272 3.80 23.52 3.98
CA ALA A 272 2.78 24.28 3.26
C ALA A 272 2.13 25.42 4.07
N GLY A 273 2.31 25.43 5.39
CA GLY A 273 1.65 26.38 6.30
C GLY A 273 0.14 26.18 6.47
N ARG A 274 -0.41 25.05 6.00
CA ARG A 274 -1.85 24.74 6.02
C ARG A 274 -2.09 23.21 5.98
N PRO A 275 -3.27 22.71 6.39
CA PRO A 275 -3.62 21.31 6.26
C PRO A 275 -3.55 20.85 4.78
N VAL A 276 -3.13 19.60 4.56
CA VAL A 276 -3.03 18.99 3.24
C VAL A 276 -4.18 18.02 2.99
N GLY A 277 -4.57 17.85 1.73
CA GLY A 277 -5.40 16.73 1.31
C GLY A 277 -4.61 15.41 1.30
N CYS A 278 -5.33 14.30 1.24
CA CYS A 278 -4.74 12.96 1.14
C CYS A 278 -5.62 12.06 0.29
N VAL A 279 -5.02 11.37 -0.67
CA VAL A 279 -5.64 10.22 -1.34
C VAL A 279 -4.92 8.97 -0.88
N ASN A 280 -5.63 8.03 -0.29
CA ASN A 280 -5.12 6.74 0.14
C ASN A 280 -5.67 5.63 -0.78
N VAL A 281 -4.80 4.80 -1.34
CA VAL A 281 -5.16 3.63 -2.17
C VAL A 281 -4.93 2.37 -1.33
N ASP A 282 -6.00 1.87 -0.72
CA ASP A 282 -5.97 0.97 0.44
C ASP A 282 -7.32 0.23 0.57
N LEU A 283 -7.32 -0.99 1.11
CA LEU A 283 -8.54 -1.72 1.48
C LEU A 283 -9.05 -1.33 2.88
N HIS A 284 -8.24 -0.63 3.65
CA HIS A 284 -8.55 -0.12 4.98
C HIS A 284 -8.73 1.41 4.92
N ALA A 285 -9.63 1.94 5.74
CA ALA A 285 -9.76 3.40 5.87
C ALA A 285 -8.66 4.02 6.75
N ASP A 286 -8.04 3.21 7.62
CA ASP A 286 -7.09 3.63 8.66
C ASP A 286 -7.53 4.83 9.52
N LEU A 287 -8.86 4.86 9.75
CA LEU A 287 -9.60 5.76 10.64
C LEU A 287 -9.90 5.12 12.02
N ARG A 288 -9.07 4.21 12.54
CA ARG A 288 -9.31 3.62 13.87
C ARG A 288 -9.20 4.67 14.99
N PRO A 289 -9.76 4.40 16.18
CA PRO A 289 -9.68 5.30 17.33
C PRO A 289 -8.25 5.71 17.72
N ARG A 290 -8.15 6.85 18.40
CA ARG A 290 -6.88 7.45 18.86
C ARG A 290 -6.44 6.89 20.21
N GLU A 291 -6.29 5.58 20.29
CA GLU A 291 -5.91 4.81 21.50
C GLU A 291 -4.38 4.69 21.69
N GLY A 292 -3.60 5.57 21.08
CA GLY A 292 -2.15 5.48 20.92
C GLY A 292 -1.76 5.14 19.49
N ARG A 293 -0.59 5.63 19.05
CA ARG A 293 -0.17 5.62 17.64
C ARG A 293 0.14 4.20 17.14
N HIS A 294 -0.44 3.83 16.02
CA HIS A 294 -0.21 2.56 15.32
C HIS A 294 -0.53 2.69 13.82
N SER A 295 -0.37 1.64 13.01
CA SER A 295 -0.60 1.76 11.56
C SER A 295 -2.01 2.24 11.24
N GLY A 296 -3.01 1.52 11.76
CA GLY A 296 -4.43 1.71 11.48
C GLY A 296 -5.12 3.02 11.91
N ASN A 297 -4.41 4.04 12.41
CA ASN A 297 -5.02 5.29 12.89
C ASN A 297 -4.26 6.57 12.50
N ALA A 298 -3.38 6.52 11.49
CA ALA A 298 -2.63 7.69 11.02
C ALA A 298 -3.54 8.87 10.65
N PHE A 299 -4.59 8.61 9.88
CA PHE A 299 -5.50 9.65 9.38
C PHE A 299 -6.38 10.25 10.48
N SER A 300 -6.82 9.45 11.46
CA SER A 300 -7.55 9.92 12.65
C SER A 300 -6.76 10.95 13.46
N TYR A 301 -5.47 10.69 13.68
CA TYR A 301 -4.58 11.62 14.37
C TYR A 301 -4.29 12.85 13.50
N ALA A 302 -3.97 12.67 12.22
CA ALA A 302 -3.63 13.78 11.33
C ALA A 302 -4.81 14.75 11.14
N ARG A 303 -6.05 14.25 11.15
CA ARG A 303 -7.25 15.09 11.12
C ARG A 303 -7.43 15.87 12.41
N HIS A 304 -7.31 15.22 13.56
CA HIS A 304 -7.45 15.89 14.87
C HIS A 304 -6.41 16.98 15.07
N ASP A 305 -5.16 16.72 14.70
CA ASP A 305 -4.03 17.63 14.92
C ASP A 305 -3.94 18.73 13.85
N GLY A 306 -4.95 18.83 12.96
CA GLY A 306 -5.03 19.89 11.94
C GLY A 306 -4.04 19.74 10.79
N HIS A 307 -3.51 18.54 10.55
CA HIS A 307 -2.58 18.27 9.44
C HIS A 307 -3.31 17.80 8.17
N LEU A 308 -4.41 17.08 8.33
CA LEU A 308 -5.23 16.53 7.24
C LEU A 308 -6.52 17.34 7.05
N GLY A 309 -6.67 17.95 5.86
CA GLY A 309 -7.87 18.65 5.42
C GLY A 309 -8.92 17.68 4.88
N ARG A 310 -8.90 17.42 3.57
CA ARG A 310 -9.80 16.45 2.91
C ARG A 310 -9.12 15.10 2.70
N TYR A 311 -9.84 14.02 2.96
CA TYR A 311 -9.35 12.65 2.85
C TYR A 311 -10.17 11.87 1.82
N ALA A 312 -9.53 11.09 0.96
CA ALA A 312 -10.21 10.15 0.07
C ALA A 312 -9.55 8.78 0.17
N VAL A 313 -10.30 7.76 0.59
CA VAL A 313 -9.86 6.35 0.50
C VAL A 313 -10.46 5.70 -0.75
N ILE A 314 -9.59 5.12 -1.57
CA ILE A 314 -9.91 4.41 -2.81
C ILE A 314 -9.60 2.93 -2.62
N GLY A 315 -10.61 2.10 -2.80
CA GLY A 315 -10.50 0.64 -2.67
C GLY A 315 -10.91 0.12 -1.30
N MET A 316 -11.43 0.95 -0.38
CA MET A 316 -11.83 0.48 0.95
C MET A 316 -12.73 -0.77 0.86
N SER A 317 -12.38 -1.85 1.56
CA SER A 317 -13.20 -3.06 1.59
C SER A 317 -14.31 -2.92 2.61
N GLU A 318 -15.54 -3.15 2.16
CA GLU A 318 -16.74 -3.24 2.99
C GLU A 318 -16.63 -4.35 4.05
N ALA A 319 -15.86 -5.40 3.79
CA ALA A 319 -15.62 -6.49 4.74
C ALA A 319 -14.56 -6.16 5.82
N ALA A 320 -13.69 -5.18 5.58
CA ALA A 320 -12.66 -4.73 6.52
C ALA A 320 -13.09 -3.50 7.36
N ALA A 321 -14.08 -2.74 6.87
CA ALA A 321 -14.63 -1.59 7.56
C ALA A 321 -15.46 -2.00 8.79
N THR A 322 -15.10 -1.47 9.97
CA THR A 322 -15.95 -1.57 11.17
C THR A 322 -17.10 -0.56 11.07
N GLN A 323 -18.25 -0.85 11.70
CA GLN A 323 -19.39 0.08 11.76
C GLN A 323 -19.00 1.52 12.17
N ALA A 324 -18.13 1.67 13.18
CA ALA A 324 -17.64 2.98 13.62
C ALA A 324 -16.77 3.73 12.57
N ILE A 325 -16.16 3.02 11.62
CA ILE A 325 -15.44 3.61 10.48
C ILE A 325 -16.46 4.08 9.43
N CYS A 326 -17.51 3.30 9.15
CA CYS A 326 -18.60 3.72 8.26
C CYS A 326 -19.26 5.00 8.78
N GLU A 327 -19.62 5.03 10.08
CA GLU A 327 -20.20 6.20 10.74
C GLU A 327 -19.25 7.42 10.74
N ALA A 328 -17.94 7.22 10.93
CA ALA A 328 -16.95 8.29 10.86
C ALA A 328 -16.80 8.88 9.44
N ILE A 329 -16.99 8.07 8.40
CA ILE A 329 -16.97 8.51 7.00
C ILE A 329 -18.28 9.23 6.65
N GLU A 330 -19.43 8.66 7.00
CA GLU A 330 -20.77 9.23 6.72
C GLU A 330 -21.02 10.56 7.44
N SER A 331 -20.44 10.75 8.63
CA SER A 331 -20.57 11.99 9.41
C SER A 331 -19.58 13.10 9.02
N ASP A 332 -18.60 12.81 8.16
CA ASP A 332 -17.54 13.75 7.77
C ASP A 332 -17.56 14.02 6.26
N ALA A 333 -18.17 15.15 5.85
CA ALA A 333 -18.13 15.62 4.46
C ALA A 333 -16.71 15.95 3.95
N GLY A 334 -15.70 16.02 4.84
CA GLY A 334 -14.29 16.09 4.49
C GLY A 334 -13.69 14.76 4.03
N THR A 335 -14.40 13.64 4.20
CA THR A 335 -13.95 12.29 3.83
C THR A 335 -14.78 11.68 2.71
N LEU A 336 -14.10 11.12 1.72
CA LEU A 336 -14.67 10.30 0.66
C LEU A 336 -14.19 8.85 0.82
N ALA A 337 -15.07 7.89 0.61
CA ALA A 337 -14.70 6.49 0.43
C ALA A 337 -15.31 5.94 -0.86
N VAL A 338 -14.49 5.27 -1.67
CA VAL A 338 -14.96 4.53 -2.86
C VAL A 338 -14.56 3.07 -2.68
N THR A 339 -15.53 2.19 -2.48
CA THR A 339 -15.26 0.81 -2.03
C THR A 339 -14.80 -0.11 -3.17
N PHE A 340 -13.95 -1.09 -2.84
CA PHE A 340 -13.53 -2.11 -3.80
C PHE A 340 -14.72 -2.92 -4.31
N GLU A 341 -15.67 -3.27 -3.44
CA GLU A 341 -16.87 -4.01 -3.80
C GLU A 341 -17.82 -3.21 -4.70
N SER A 342 -17.79 -1.86 -4.66
CA SER A 342 -18.49 -1.03 -5.66
C SER A 342 -17.89 -1.15 -7.06
N MET A 343 -16.59 -1.45 -7.18
CA MET A 343 -15.98 -1.82 -8.46
C MET A 343 -16.46 -3.19 -8.92
N LEU A 344 -16.47 -4.19 -8.02
CA LEU A 344 -16.91 -5.56 -8.32
C LEU A 344 -18.38 -5.62 -8.76
N ARG A 345 -19.22 -4.72 -8.23
CA ARG A 345 -20.63 -4.54 -8.64
C ARG A 345 -20.79 -3.71 -9.91
N GLY A 346 -19.71 -3.24 -10.54
CA GLY A 346 -19.72 -2.47 -11.78
C GLY A 346 -20.15 -1.00 -11.64
N ALA A 347 -20.24 -0.46 -10.42
CA ALA A 347 -20.66 0.92 -10.19
C ALA A 347 -19.54 1.95 -10.46
N CYS A 348 -18.28 1.50 -10.50
CA CYS A 348 -17.11 2.32 -10.79
C CYS A 348 -15.97 1.48 -11.39
N THR A 349 -14.98 2.15 -11.97
CA THR A 349 -13.73 1.55 -12.47
C THR A 349 -12.53 2.12 -11.71
N PRO A 350 -11.35 1.46 -11.75
CA PRO A 350 -10.10 2.02 -11.22
C PRO A 350 -9.83 3.46 -11.68
N ALA A 351 -10.11 3.78 -12.95
CA ALA A 351 -9.92 5.13 -13.49
C ALA A 351 -10.93 6.14 -12.93
N SER A 352 -12.20 5.76 -12.72
CA SER A 352 -13.19 6.66 -12.12
C SER A 352 -12.97 6.84 -10.61
N MET A 353 -12.49 5.81 -9.92
CA MET A 353 -12.05 5.89 -8.52
C MET A 353 -10.91 6.91 -8.35
N ALA A 354 -9.86 6.81 -9.17
CA ALA A 354 -8.74 7.74 -9.18
C ALA A 354 -9.19 9.19 -9.45
N ALA A 355 -10.09 9.38 -10.41
CA ALA A 355 -10.68 10.69 -10.70
C ALA A 355 -11.50 11.24 -9.52
N ALA A 356 -12.31 10.41 -8.85
CA ALA A 356 -13.13 10.83 -7.71
C ALA A 356 -12.26 11.27 -6.51
N GLY A 357 -11.24 10.48 -6.14
CA GLY A 357 -10.33 10.84 -5.06
C GLY A 357 -9.53 12.12 -5.36
N ALA A 358 -9.00 12.25 -6.57
CA ALA A 358 -8.28 13.46 -6.99
C ALA A 358 -9.19 14.71 -7.02
N ALA A 359 -10.44 14.57 -7.47
CA ALA A 359 -11.42 15.65 -7.46
C ALA A 359 -11.79 16.08 -6.03
N HIS A 360 -11.93 15.13 -5.10
CA HIS A 360 -12.24 15.40 -3.68
C HIS A 360 -11.17 16.26 -3.01
N VAL A 361 -9.88 16.00 -3.28
CA VAL A 361 -8.76 16.78 -2.69
C VAL A 361 -8.36 18.03 -3.49
N ALA A 362 -9.00 18.31 -4.63
CA ALA A 362 -8.59 19.36 -5.56
C ALA A 362 -8.46 20.76 -4.93
N GLY A 363 -7.46 21.54 -5.35
CA GLY A 363 -7.17 22.87 -4.79
C GLY A 363 -6.40 22.89 -3.46
N MET A 364 -5.95 21.72 -2.99
CA MET A 364 -5.09 21.57 -1.81
C MET A 364 -3.75 20.91 -2.20
N PRO A 365 -2.66 21.20 -1.46
CA PRO A 365 -1.50 20.31 -1.39
C PRO A 365 -1.99 18.92 -1.02
N CYS A 366 -1.42 17.86 -1.59
CA CYS A 366 -1.91 16.50 -1.41
C CYS A 366 -0.76 15.52 -1.17
N THR A 367 -0.92 14.61 -0.22
CA THR A 367 -0.12 13.38 -0.17
C THR A 367 -0.86 12.24 -0.89
N LEU A 368 -0.11 11.27 -1.39
CA LEU A 368 -0.64 10.05 -2.00
C LEU A 368 -0.09 8.85 -1.25
N GLU A 369 -0.94 8.18 -0.50
CA GLU A 369 -0.60 6.96 0.23
C GLU A 369 -0.99 5.75 -0.62
N LEU A 370 -0.06 4.80 -0.76
CA LEU A 370 -0.16 3.63 -1.62
C LEU A 370 0.10 2.39 -0.77
N ASP A 371 -0.95 1.80 -0.21
CA ASP A 371 -0.86 0.57 0.57
C ASP A 371 -0.69 -0.64 -0.35
N VAL A 372 0.42 -1.36 -0.17
CA VAL A 372 0.72 -2.55 -0.96
C VAL A 372 -0.20 -3.71 -0.57
N ASP A 373 -0.86 -3.68 0.60
CA ASP A 373 -1.85 -4.70 0.97
C ASP A 373 -3.10 -4.70 0.08
N ALA A 374 -3.41 -3.59 -0.59
CA ALA A 374 -4.50 -3.48 -1.54
C ALA A 374 -4.24 -4.17 -2.88
N VAL A 375 -3.01 -4.63 -3.12
CA VAL A 375 -2.66 -5.43 -4.29
C VAL A 375 -2.85 -6.90 -3.97
N ALA A 376 -3.66 -7.58 -4.79
CA ALA A 376 -4.03 -8.98 -4.57
C ALA A 376 -2.79 -9.87 -4.39
N GLN A 377 -2.73 -10.57 -3.25
CA GLN A 377 -1.67 -11.49 -2.82
C GLN A 377 -0.28 -10.87 -2.62
N ALA A 378 -0.14 -9.53 -2.65
CA ALA A 378 1.12 -8.89 -2.35
C ALA A 378 1.52 -9.14 -0.88
N PRO A 379 2.80 -9.47 -0.59
CA PRO A 379 3.26 -9.66 0.78
C PRO A 379 3.15 -8.38 1.61
N ALA A 380 2.22 -8.37 2.56
CA ALA A 380 1.96 -7.27 3.48
C ALA A 380 1.57 -7.80 4.88
N SER A 381 1.36 -6.91 5.86
CA SER A 381 0.83 -7.29 7.17
C SER A 381 -0.55 -7.96 7.03
N ALA A 382 -1.47 -7.31 6.30
CA ALA A 382 -2.84 -7.73 6.05
C ALA A 382 -3.09 -8.15 4.58
N ALA A 383 -2.10 -8.83 3.96
CA ALA A 383 -2.12 -9.27 2.57
C ALA A 383 -3.50 -9.77 2.06
N ALA A 384 -4.06 -9.08 1.06
CA ALA A 384 -5.39 -9.35 0.55
C ALA A 384 -5.47 -10.61 -0.31
N ALA A 385 -6.55 -11.39 -0.14
CA ALA A 385 -6.85 -12.52 -1.04
C ALA A 385 -7.46 -12.06 -2.38
N SER A 386 -8.23 -10.96 -2.33
CA SER A 386 -8.81 -10.25 -3.47
C SER A 386 -8.57 -8.75 -3.26
N GLY A 387 -8.19 -8.04 -4.31
CA GLY A 387 -7.77 -6.65 -4.31
C GLY A 387 -7.43 -6.22 -5.74
N PHE A 388 -6.80 -5.07 -5.92
CA PHE A 388 -6.37 -4.61 -7.24
C PHE A 388 -5.30 -5.55 -7.83
N SER A 389 -5.27 -5.69 -9.16
CA SER A 389 -4.05 -6.16 -9.81
C SER A 389 -2.93 -5.12 -9.67
N ALA A 390 -1.68 -5.58 -9.75
CA ALA A 390 -0.51 -4.68 -9.72
C ALA A 390 -0.54 -3.60 -10.83
N ALA A 391 -1.21 -3.88 -11.96
CA ALA A 391 -1.37 -2.93 -13.06
C ALA A 391 -2.44 -1.86 -12.74
N GLU A 392 -3.59 -2.25 -12.20
CA GLU A 392 -4.64 -1.31 -11.79
C GLU A 392 -4.17 -0.38 -10.67
N PHE A 393 -3.47 -0.93 -9.67
CA PHE A 393 -2.89 -0.15 -8.59
C PHE A 393 -1.91 0.92 -9.09
N ARG A 394 -0.99 0.54 -10.00
CA ARG A 394 -0.06 1.48 -10.66
C ARG A 394 -0.81 2.51 -11.51
N ALA A 395 -1.86 2.12 -12.23
CA ALA A 395 -2.67 3.03 -13.03
C ALA A 395 -3.41 4.07 -12.17
N ILE A 396 -4.04 3.65 -11.06
CA ILE A 396 -4.67 4.54 -10.07
C ILE A 396 -3.62 5.51 -9.52
N ALA A 397 -2.48 5.00 -9.04
CA ALA A 397 -1.41 5.83 -8.47
C ALA A 397 -0.93 6.89 -9.48
N MET A 398 -0.64 6.50 -10.72
CA MET A 398 -0.21 7.42 -11.78
C MET A 398 -1.26 8.47 -12.11
N GLN A 399 -2.54 8.10 -12.20
CA GLN A 399 -3.62 9.02 -12.51
C GLN A 399 -3.86 10.04 -11.38
N VAL A 400 -3.86 9.59 -10.11
CA VAL A 400 -3.98 10.49 -8.96
C VAL A 400 -2.77 11.43 -8.87
N ALA A 401 -1.55 10.88 -8.93
CA ALA A 401 -0.31 11.64 -8.90
C ALA A 401 -0.23 12.71 -10.00
N ALA A 402 -0.80 12.43 -11.18
CA ALA A 402 -0.87 13.38 -12.29
C ALA A 402 -1.94 14.47 -12.12
N ALA A 403 -2.98 14.24 -11.29
CA ALA A 403 -4.12 15.13 -11.12
C ALA A 403 -4.05 16.06 -9.89
N VAL A 404 -3.33 15.70 -8.83
CA VAL A 404 -3.29 16.47 -7.55
C VAL A 404 -2.02 17.35 -7.43
N ASP A 405 -2.04 18.44 -6.65
CA ASP A 405 -0.82 19.14 -6.25
C ASP A 405 -0.03 18.24 -5.29
N LEU A 406 0.98 17.52 -5.79
CA LEU A 406 1.56 16.36 -5.10
C LEU A 406 2.77 16.78 -4.25
N HIS A 407 2.61 16.68 -2.92
CA HIS A 407 3.63 17.12 -1.95
C HIS A 407 4.43 15.97 -1.35
N ALA A 408 3.88 14.75 -1.29
CA ALA A 408 4.60 13.52 -0.97
C ALA A 408 3.87 12.28 -1.51
N VAL A 409 4.60 11.16 -1.61
CA VAL A 409 4.04 9.82 -1.85
C VAL A 409 4.57 8.85 -0.80
N HIS A 410 3.74 7.95 -0.28
CA HIS A 410 4.15 6.85 0.58
C HIS A 410 3.83 5.50 -0.06
N VAL A 411 4.82 4.61 -0.20
CA VAL A 411 4.62 3.21 -0.55
C VAL A 411 4.84 2.36 0.70
N THR A 412 3.75 1.83 1.24
CA THR A 412 3.67 1.31 2.62
C THR A 412 3.38 -0.19 2.71
N GLU A 413 3.48 -0.75 3.93
CA GLU A 413 3.17 -2.13 4.38
C GLU A 413 3.87 -3.31 3.65
N ALA A 414 4.55 -3.06 2.53
CA ALA A 414 5.29 -4.04 1.75
C ALA A 414 6.24 -4.89 2.63
N ALA A 415 5.86 -6.14 2.87
CA ALA A 415 6.51 -7.03 3.81
C ALA A 415 7.13 -8.25 3.09
N PRO A 416 8.31 -8.11 2.46
CA PRO A 416 9.09 -9.24 1.91
C PRO A 416 9.13 -10.40 2.92
N GLY A 417 8.87 -11.63 2.47
CA GLY A 417 8.75 -12.82 3.33
C GLY A 417 7.41 -12.98 4.05
N ARG A 418 6.34 -12.27 3.65
CA ARG A 418 4.96 -12.42 4.18
C ARG A 418 3.88 -12.73 3.13
N GLY A 419 4.20 -13.52 2.12
CA GLY A 419 3.21 -13.92 1.13
C GLY A 419 3.76 -14.88 0.07
N PRO A 420 2.97 -15.17 -0.97
CA PRO A 420 3.37 -16.08 -2.04
C PRO A 420 4.42 -15.47 -2.98
N TRP A 421 4.56 -14.15 -3.05
CA TRP A 421 5.56 -13.52 -3.93
C TRP A 421 6.97 -13.64 -3.33
N PRO A 422 8.00 -13.95 -4.15
CA PRO A 422 9.40 -13.87 -3.71
C PRO A 422 9.78 -12.46 -3.24
N ASP A 423 10.63 -12.36 -2.22
CA ASP A 423 11.14 -11.09 -1.67
C ASP A 423 11.70 -10.13 -2.75
N GLU A 424 12.32 -10.69 -3.80
CA GLU A 424 12.82 -9.90 -4.94
C GLU A 424 11.70 -9.30 -5.79
N MET A 425 10.56 -10.00 -5.93
CA MET A 425 9.40 -9.50 -6.67
C MET A 425 8.71 -8.37 -5.92
N VAL A 426 8.64 -8.44 -4.59
CA VAL A 426 8.20 -7.30 -3.76
C VAL A 426 9.10 -6.09 -3.97
N GLY A 427 10.43 -6.30 -3.95
CA GLY A 427 11.41 -5.25 -4.21
C GLY A 427 11.30 -4.63 -5.62
N LYS A 428 11.01 -5.44 -6.64
CA LYS A 428 10.75 -4.96 -8.02
C LYS A 428 9.44 -4.17 -8.11
N PHE A 429 8.35 -4.69 -7.55
CA PHE A 429 7.05 -4.02 -7.60
C PHE A 429 7.08 -2.64 -6.92
N VAL A 430 7.66 -2.55 -5.71
CA VAL A 430 7.87 -1.27 -5.02
C VAL A 430 8.76 -0.34 -5.85
N ALA A 431 9.80 -0.87 -6.51
CA ALA A 431 10.66 -0.07 -7.38
C ALA A 431 9.94 0.45 -8.64
N GLU A 432 9.01 -0.33 -9.21
CA GLU A 432 8.18 0.10 -10.34
C GLU A 432 7.24 1.24 -9.93
N VAL A 433 6.52 1.09 -8.81
CA VAL A 433 5.64 2.14 -8.25
C VAL A 433 6.45 3.43 -7.99
N VAL A 434 7.56 3.35 -7.26
CA VAL A 434 8.41 4.52 -6.95
C VAL A 434 8.96 5.18 -8.23
N ARG A 435 9.33 4.39 -9.24
CA ARG A 435 9.82 4.88 -10.53
C ARG A 435 8.73 5.59 -11.34
N ASP A 436 7.50 5.11 -11.30
CA ASP A 436 6.37 5.79 -11.96
C ASP A 436 6.04 7.10 -11.25
N MET A 437 6.03 7.11 -9.92
CA MET A 437 5.81 8.31 -9.11
C MET A 437 6.90 9.36 -9.34
N ALA A 438 8.17 8.95 -9.39
CA ALA A 438 9.28 9.85 -9.70
C ALA A 438 9.16 10.44 -11.12
N ALA A 439 8.74 9.66 -12.10
CA ALA A 439 8.53 10.12 -13.48
C ALA A 439 7.39 11.15 -13.58
N VAL A 440 6.28 10.96 -12.85
CA VAL A 440 5.16 11.93 -12.81
C VAL A 440 5.59 13.26 -12.18
N VAL A 441 6.39 13.23 -11.11
CA VAL A 441 6.93 14.45 -10.49
C VAL A 441 7.91 15.17 -11.42
N ALA A 442 8.86 14.44 -12.03
CA ALA A 442 9.84 15.00 -12.96
C ALA A 442 9.16 15.69 -14.15
N ALA A 443 8.19 15.03 -14.79
CA ALA A 443 7.45 15.56 -15.94
C ALA A 443 6.75 16.90 -15.66
N ARG A 444 6.31 17.16 -14.42
CA ARG A 444 5.69 18.44 -14.01
C ARG A 444 6.69 19.58 -13.92
N GLY A 445 7.95 19.29 -13.57
CA GLY A 445 9.02 20.28 -13.49
C GLY A 445 9.52 20.77 -14.86
N ALA A 446 9.21 20.06 -15.95
CA ALA A 446 9.62 20.37 -17.32
C ALA A 446 8.71 21.38 -18.05
N GLY A 447 7.66 21.87 -17.39
CA GLY A 447 6.64 22.73 -18.00
C GLY A 447 5.51 21.97 -18.68
N ALA A 448 4.32 22.57 -18.70
CA ALA A 448 3.11 21.97 -19.27
C ALA A 448 3.14 21.98 -20.81
N GLY A 449 3.92 21.07 -21.39
CA GLY A 449 4.09 20.97 -22.85
C GLY A 449 4.71 19.68 -23.37
N ALA A 450 5.26 18.80 -22.51
CA ALA A 450 5.76 17.50 -22.95
C ALA A 450 4.58 16.54 -23.21
N PRO A 451 4.33 16.09 -24.47
CA PRO A 451 3.34 15.05 -24.73
C PRO A 451 3.77 13.73 -24.05
N ALA A 452 2.80 12.88 -23.72
CA ALA A 452 3.09 11.52 -23.24
C ALA A 452 4.07 10.84 -24.20
N ALA A 453 5.24 10.43 -23.70
CA ALA A 453 6.41 10.10 -24.50
C ALA A 453 6.33 8.71 -25.18
N THR A 454 5.30 8.50 -26.01
CA THR A 454 5.08 7.28 -26.78
C THR A 454 6.32 6.92 -27.60
N LEU A 455 6.67 5.64 -27.63
CA LEU A 455 7.67 5.10 -28.56
C LEU A 455 7.02 4.94 -29.95
N THR A 456 6.76 6.06 -30.63
CA THR A 456 6.53 6.05 -32.08
C THR A 456 7.87 5.81 -32.77
N ARG A 457 7.85 5.00 -33.83
CA ARG A 457 8.99 4.81 -34.73
C ARG A 457 9.13 6.00 -35.67
#